data_AF-A0A7U9N044-F1
#
_entry.id   AF-A0A7U9N044-F1
#
_cell.length_a   1.000
_cell.length_b   1.000
_cell.length_c   1.000
_cell.angle_alpha   90.00
_cell.angle_beta   90.00
_cell.angle_gamma   90.00
#
_symmetry.space_group_name_H-M   'P 1'
#
loop_
_entity.id
_entity.type
_entity.pdbx_description
1 polymer ?
#
loop_
_entity_poly.entity_id
_entity_poly.type
_entity_poly.pdbx_seq_one_letter_code
_entity_poly.pdbx_strand_id
1 'polypeptide(L)'
;MIKVKNYKEAWEIVNGIFPTDYEKDEEGSQRAGYPVYRSTADGHYYDYICDLNDRLEVNLKDGNRTINVWIEAEPVQEEKEVPNAEERGKVLKRIHRLTAWFAEEMLDQEEQGRKVREEFEKACAKEPEKQMLMVDCSTGNVECMKSCMKASVKAAKFIRDKENEVEDWQIAGINAMFDKVNESKTIPFDLPYAINGILLILEDND
;
A
#
# COMPACT_ATOMS: atom_id res chain seq x y z
N MET A 1 -27.66 -14.04 -19.54
CA MET A 1 -27.24 -12.63 -19.40
C MET A 1 -25.82 -12.65 -18.87
N ILE A 2 -24.87 -12.06 -19.60
CA ILE A 2 -23.45 -12.07 -19.24
C ILE A 2 -23.09 -10.66 -18.76
N LYS A 3 -22.34 -10.57 -17.67
CA LYS A 3 -21.85 -9.32 -17.08
C LYS A 3 -20.34 -9.42 -16.90
N VAL A 4 -19.63 -8.36 -17.24
CA VAL A 4 -18.17 -8.26 -17.14
C VAL A 4 -17.75 -6.92 -16.56
N LYS A 5 -16.53 -6.84 -16.03
CA LYS A 5 -16.04 -5.67 -15.32
C LYS A 5 -15.52 -4.57 -16.22
N ASN A 6 -15.10 -4.92 -17.44
CA ASN A 6 -14.42 -3.99 -18.33
C ASN A 6 -14.55 -4.46 -19.80
N TYR A 7 -14.21 -3.56 -20.72
CA TYR A 7 -14.25 -3.82 -22.16
C TYR A 7 -13.39 -5.01 -22.60
N LYS A 8 -12.23 -5.21 -21.97
CA LYS A 8 -11.32 -6.29 -22.35
C LYS A 8 -11.97 -7.65 -22.12
N GLU A 9 -12.53 -7.86 -20.93
CA GLU A 9 -13.30 -9.08 -20.61
C GLU A 9 -14.52 -9.24 -21.53
N ALA A 10 -15.19 -8.14 -21.90
CA ALA A 10 -16.32 -8.18 -22.82
C ALA A 10 -15.90 -8.77 -24.17
N TRP A 11 -14.82 -8.24 -24.74
CA TRP A 11 -14.29 -8.69 -26.02
C TRP A 11 -13.71 -10.11 -25.97
N GLU A 12 -13.10 -10.53 -24.86
CA GLU A 12 -12.67 -11.93 -24.66
C GLU A 12 -13.87 -12.90 -24.72
N ILE A 13 -14.99 -12.55 -24.07
CA ILE A 13 -16.22 -13.34 -24.14
C ILE A 13 -16.81 -13.35 -25.55
N VAL A 14 -16.90 -12.18 -26.18
CA VAL A 14 -17.42 -12.07 -27.55
C VAL A 14 -16.59 -12.91 -28.52
N ASN A 15 -15.26 -12.88 -28.42
CA ASN A 15 -14.35 -13.69 -29.24
C ASN A 15 -14.51 -15.20 -29.00
N GLY A 16 -14.89 -15.62 -27.78
CA GLY A 16 -15.18 -17.02 -27.49
C GLY A 16 -16.54 -17.49 -27.99
N ILE A 17 -17.50 -16.58 -28.17
CA ILE A 17 -18.88 -16.89 -28.58
C ILE A 17 -19.07 -16.75 -30.10
N PHE A 18 -18.43 -15.75 -30.69
CA PHE A 18 -18.61 -15.41 -32.10
C PHE A 18 -17.92 -16.49 -32.97
N PRO A 19 -18.63 -17.13 -33.91
CA PRO A 19 -18.19 -18.38 -34.53
C PRO A 19 -17.10 -18.23 -35.59
N THR A 20 -16.77 -17.00 -35.99
CA THR A 20 -15.97 -16.69 -37.19
C THR A 20 -15.08 -15.48 -36.95
N ASP A 21 -14.10 -15.24 -37.82
CA ASP A 21 -13.43 -13.95 -37.85
C ASP A 21 -14.41 -12.84 -38.29
N TYR A 22 -14.10 -11.60 -37.90
CA TYR A 22 -14.93 -10.44 -38.19
C TYR A 22 -14.09 -9.19 -38.42
N GLU A 23 -14.64 -8.27 -39.19
CA GLU A 23 -14.06 -6.96 -39.45
C GLU A 23 -15.08 -5.86 -39.20
N LYS A 24 -14.59 -4.64 -38.94
CA LYS A 24 -15.46 -3.49 -38.73
C LYS A 24 -16.16 -3.11 -40.04
N ASP A 25 -17.48 -3.11 -40.01
CA ASP A 25 -18.34 -2.66 -41.11
C ASP A 25 -18.46 -1.13 -41.02
N GLU A 26 -17.62 -0.39 -41.76
CA GLU A 26 -17.57 1.08 -41.67
C GLU A 26 -18.89 1.74 -42.12
N GLU A 27 -19.52 1.26 -43.19
CA GLU A 27 -20.81 1.78 -43.65
C GLU A 27 -21.93 1.46 -42.64
N GLY A 28 -21.95 0.23 -42.12
CA GLY A 28 -22.87 -0.20 -41.08
C GLY A 28 -22.71 0.60 -39.79
N SER A 29 -21.46 0.83 -39.38
CA SER A 29 -21.12 1.62 -38.20
C SER A 29 -21.56 3.08 -38.34
N GLN A 30 -21.30 3.68 -39.51
CA GLN A 30 -21.69 5.07 -39.78
C GLN A 30 -23.21 5.25 -39.77
N ARG A 31 -23.95 4.31 -40.36
CA ARG A 31 -25.42 4.36 -40.39
C ARG A 31 -26.05 4.11 -39.01
N ALA A 32 -25.48 3.23 -38.22
CA ALA A 32 -25.99 2.88 -36.90
C ALA A 32 -25.65 3.91 -35.81
N GLY A 33 -24.54 4.65 -35.99
CA GLY A 33 -24.04 5.60 -35.01
C GLY A 33 -23.19 4.98 -33.90
N TYR A 34 -22.81 3.71 -34.05
CA TYR A 34 -21.94 2.96 -33.13
C TYR A 34 -21.14 1.91 -33.92
N PRO A 35 -19.99 1.41 -33.42
CA PRO A 35 -19.21 0.41 -34.13
C PRO A 35 -19.98 -0.90 -34.32
N VAL A 36 -20.01 -1.37 -35.56
CA VAL A 36 -20.57 -2.67 -35.94
C VAL A 36 -19.45 -3.50 -36.56
N TYR A 37 -19.28 -4.71 -36.05
CA TYR A 37 -18.33 -5.68 -36.58
C TYR A 37 -19.10 -6.84 -37.20
N ARG A 38 -18.73 -7.25 -38.41
CA ARG A 38 -19.46 -8.24 -39.19
C ARG A 38 -18.55 -9.41 -39.52
N SER A 39 -19.13 -10.61 -39.53
CA SER A 39 -18.42 -11.82 -39.96
C SER A 39 -17.83 -11.65 -41.36
N THR A 40 -16.59 -12.13 -41.55
CA THR A 40 -15.92 -12.21 -42.85
C THR A 40 -16.12 -13.54 -43.56
N ALA A 41 -16.81 -14.50 -42.92
CA ALA A 41 -17.05 -15.83 -43.49
C ALA A 41 -18.24 -15.84 -44.48
N ASP A 42 -18.09 -16.62 -45.55
CA ASP A 42 -19.14 -16.79 -46.57
C ASP A 42 -20.43 -17.35 -45.97
N GLY A 43 -21.56 -16.68 -46.23
CA GLY A 43 -22.88 -17.07 -45.72
C GLY A 43 -23.22 -16.57 -44.32
N HIS A 44 -22.26 -15.96 -43.61
CA HIS A 44 -22.40 -15.46 -42.24
C HIS A 44 -22.63 -13.95 -42.13
N TYR A 45 -23.03 -13.28 -43.23
CA TYR A 45 -23.24 -11.83 -43.27
C TYR A 45 -24.16 -11.28 -42.15
N TYR A 46 -25.13 -12.09 -41.71
CA TYR A 46 -26.08 -11.70 -40.65
C TYR A 46 -25.60 -12.02 -39.23
N ASP A 47 -24.36 -12.50 -39.09
CA ASP A 47 -23.66 -12.62 -37.82
C ASP A 47 -22.84 -11.34 -37.63
N TYR A 48 -23.15 -10.58 -36.58
CA TYR A 48 -22.51 -9.28 -36.31
C TYR A 48 -22.53 -8.94 -34.83
N ILE A 49 -21.62 -8.06 -34.44
CA ILE A 49 -21.44 -7.56 -33.07
C ILE A 49 -21.68 -6.05 -33.11
N CYS A 50 -22.56 -5.55 -32.24
CA CYS A 50 -22.73 -4.12 -32.00
C CYS A 50 -21.98 -3.74 -30.72
N ASP A 51 -21.10 -2.75 -30.81
CA ASP A 51 -20.46 -2.14 -29.66
C ASP A 51 -21.28 -0.92 -29.21
N LEU A 52 -22.12 -1.09 -28.18
CA LEU A 52 -23.04 -0.06 -27.70
C LEU A 52 -22.49 0.72 -26.51
N ASN A 53 -21.18 0.61 -26.27
CA ASN A 53 -20.42 1.20 -25.19
C ASN A 53 -20.71 0.71 -23.76
N ASP A 54 -21.96 0.48 -23.39
CA ASP A 54 -22.36 -0.13 -22.10
C ASP A 54 -22.50 -1.66 -22.18
N ARG A 55 -22.53 -2.20 -23.40
CA ARG A 55 -22.59 -3.63 -23.69
C ARG A 55 -22.11 -3.96 -25.10
N LEU A 56 -21.65 -5.18 -25.28
CA LEU A 56 -21.50 -5.79 -26.60
C LEU A 56 -22.71 -6.67 -26.88
N GLU A 57 -23.36 -6.44 -28.01
CA GLU A 57 -24.51 -7.20 -28.47
C GLU A 57 -24.11 -8.08 -29.65
N VAL A 58 -24.10 -9.40 -29.42
CA VAL A 58 -23.71 -10.40 -30.41
C VAL A 58 -24.97 -10.98 -31.04
N ASN A 59 -25.14 -10.74 -32.35
CA ASN A 59 -26.24 -11.25 -33.15
C ASN A 59 -25.77 -12.42 -34.00
N LEU A 60 -26.42 -13.58 -33.85
CA LEU A 60 -26.13 -14.80 -34.59
C LEU A 60 -27.39 -15.24 -35.35
N LYS A 61 -27.27 -15.36 -36.67
CA LYS A 61 -28.32 -15.84 -37.57
C LYS A 61 -28.65 -17.30 -37.27
N ASP A 62 -27.64 -18.10 -36.95
CA ASP A 62 -27.84 -19.48 -36.53
C ASP A 62 -28.60 -19.53 -35.20
N GLY A 63 -29.79 -20.12 -35.21
CA GLY A 63 -30.72 -20.12 -34.08
C GLY A 63 -31.40 -18.77 -33.79
N ASN A 64 -31.22 -17.75 -34.64
CA ASN A 64 -31.81 -16.40 -34.50
C ASN A 64 -31.67 -15.83 -33.08
N ARG A 65 -30.42 -15.83 -32.58
CA ARG A 65 -30.10 -15.52 -31.18
C ARG A 65 -29.29 -14.23 -31.04
N THR A 66 -29.71 -13.40 -30.09
CA THR A 66 -28.96 -12.23 -29.65
C THR A 66 -28.43 -12.45 -28.24
N ILE A 67 -27.16 -12.14 -27.99
CA ILE A 67 -26.47 -12.32 -26.70
C ILE A 67 -25.91 -10.97 -26.28
N ASN A 68 -26.34 -10.51 -25.10
CA ASN A 68 -25.81 -9.27 -24.51
C ASN A 68 -24.73 -9.58 -23.48
N VAL A 69 -23.57 -8.95 -23.65
CA VAL A 69 -22.45 -8.91 -22.70
C VAL A 69 -22.39 -7.50 -22.12
N TRP A 70 -22.95 -7.33 -20.93
CA TRP A 70 -23.03 -6.03 -20.24
C TRP A 70 -21.70 -5.68 -19.57
N ILE A 71 -21.23 -4.45 -19.79
CA ILE A 71 -20.02 -3.90 -19.18
C ILE A 71 -20.46 -3.10 -17.96
N GLU A 72 -20.44 -3.76 -16.80
CA GLU A 72 -20.71 -3.14 -15.52
C GLU A 72 -19.37 -2.82 -14.88
N ALA A 73 -18.75 -1.72 -15.33
CA ALA A 73 -17.60 -1.17 -14.64
C ALA A 73 -18.04 -0.79 -13.22
N GLU A 74 -17.36 -1.35 -12.22
CA GLU A 74 -17.47 -0.80 -10.87
C GLU A 74 -17.14 0.69 -10.96
N PRO A 75 -17.91 1.57 -10.29
CA PRO A 75 -17.68 3.01 -10.39
C PRO A 75 -16.20 3.28 -10.10
N VAL A 76 -15.54 3.97 -11.03
CA VAL A 76 -14.17 4.45 -10.83
C VAL A 76 -14.19 5.21 -9.52
N GLN A 77 -13.55 4.66 -8.49
CA GLN A 77 -13.34 5.40 -7.25
C GLN A 77 -12.52 6.61 -7.67
N GLU A 78 -13.12 7.80 -7.65
CA GLU A 78 -12.38 9.05 -7.79
C GLU A 78 -11.19 8.97 -6.82
N GLU A 79 -9.96 9.12 -7.33
CA GLU A 79 -8.79 9.22 -6.45
C GLU A 79 -9.05 10.39 -5.52
N LYS A 80 -9.42 10.10 -4.25
CA LYS A 80 -9.60 11.13 -3.24
C LYS A 80 -8.30 11.93 -3.18
N GLU A 81 -8.41 13.22 -3.46
CA GLU A 81 -7.33 14.16 -3.26
C GLU A 81 -6.99 14.14 -1.77
N VAL A 82 -5.79 13.67 -1.44
CA VAL A 82 -5.33 13.58 -0.04
C VAL A 82 -4.90 14.98 0.35
N PRO A 83 -5.55 15.61 1.35
CA PRO A 83 -5.08 16.89 1.87
C PRO A 83 -3.61 16.76 2.29
N ASN A 84 -2.84 17.85 2.16
CA ASN A 84 -1.46 17.96 2.66
C ASN A 84 -0.50 16.78 2.31
N ALA A 85 -0.70 16.13 1.16
CA ALA A 85 0.08 14.95 0.74
C ALA A 85 1.61 15.18 0.70
N GLU A 86 2.06 16.37 0.29
CA GLU A 86 3.48 16.71 0.26
C GLU A 86 4.06 16.80 1.69
N GLU A 87 3.35 17.48 2.59
CA GLU A 87 3.70 17.67 3.99
C GLU A 87 3.70 16.34 4.75
N ARG A 88 2.69 15.48 4.51
CA ARG A 88 2.67 14.09 5.00
C ARG A 88 3.90 13.32 4.55
N GLY A 89 4.28 13.47 3.27
CA GLY A 89 5.49 12.86 2.71
C GLY A 89 6.78 13.33 3.39
N LYS A 90 6.88 14.63 3.71
CA LYS A 90 8.02 15.22 4.46
C LYS A 90 8.10 14.65 5.87
N VAL A 91 6.99 14.63 6.62
CA VAL A 91 6.93 14.08 7.98
C VAL A 91 7.24 12.59 7.99
N LEU A 92 6.67 11.82 7.05
CA LEU A 92 6.92 10.38 6.93
C LEU A 92 8.41 10.08 6.76
N LYS A 93 9.12 10.86 5.94
CA LYS A 93 10.58 10.75 5.81
C LYS A 93 11.33 11.04 7.12
N ARG A 94 10.86 11.99 7.93
CA ARG A 94 11.45 12.28 9.26
C ARG A 94 11.24 11.10 10.22
N ILE A 95 10.04 10.53 10.26
CA ILE A 95 9.71 9.37 11.10
C ILE A 95 10.53 8.14 10.67
N HIS A 96 10.68 7.88 9.37
CA HIS A 96 11.53 6.76 8.93
C HIS A 96 13.00 6.93 9.34
N ARG A 97 13.53 8.16 9.31
CA ARG A 97 14.88 8.44 9.83
C ARG A 97 14.99 8.20 11.33
N LEU A 98 13.96 8.56 12.09
CA LEU A 98 13.88 8.27 13.53
C LEU A 98 13.88 6.75 13.80
N THR A 99 13.07 5.99 13.05
CA THR A 99 13.06 4.52 13.17
C THR A 99 14.42 3.91 12.83
N ALA A 100 15.08 4.41 11.79
CA ALA A 100 16.42 3.96 11.42
C ALA A 100 17.45 4.23 12.52
N TRP A 101 17.40 5.41 13.14
CA TRP A 101 18.25 5.74 14.29
C TRP A 101 18.08 4.76 15.44
N PHE A 102 16.84 4.45 15.84
CA PHE A 102 16.61 3.44 16.89
C PHE A 102 17.11 2.05 16.50
N ALA A 103 17.03 1.69 15.22
CA ALA A 103 17.56 0.41 14.76
C ALA A 103 19.09 0.35 14.87
N GLU A 104 19.79 1.44 14.52
CA GLU A 104 21.24 1.55 14.69
C GLU A 104 21.65 1.46 16.16
N GLU A 105 21.01 2.23 17.05
CA GLU A 105 21.26 2.17 18.50
C GLU A 105 21.00 0.78 19.07
N MET A 106 19.93 0.10 18.62
CA MET A 106 19.64 -1.27 19.03
C MET A 106 20.78 -2.23 18.67
N LEU A 107 21.29 -2.15 17.43
CA LEU A 107 22.41 -2.99 16.97
C LEU A 107 23.69 -2.72 17.78
N ASP A 108 23.97 -1.46 18.09
CA ASP A 108 25.12 -1.08 18.93
C ASP A 108 25.00 -1.65 20.35
N GLN A 109 23.80 -1.62 20.94
CA GLN A 109 23.54 -2.22 22.25
C GLN A 109 23.69 -3.75 22.22
N GLU A 110 23.19 -4.43 21.18
CA GLU A 110 23.38 -5.89 21.02
C GLU A 110 24.86 -6.26 20.93
N GLU A 111 25.63 -5.52 20.13
CA GLU A 111 27.07 -5.72 19.97
C GLU A 111 27.83 -5.48 21.28
N GLN A 112 27.52 -4.39 21.98
CA GLN A 112 28.11 -4.08 23.27
C GLN A 112 27.80 -5.17 24.30
N GLY A 113 26.55 -5.60 24.39
CA GLY A 113 26.11 -6.68 25.28
C GLY A 113 26.85 -7.99 25.02
N ARG A 114 27.04 -8.35 23.74
CA ARG A 114 27.80 -9.54 23.36
C ARG A 114 29.25 -9.46 23.82
N LYS A 115 29.94 -8.34 23.57
CA LYS A 115 31.34 -8.13 23.99
C LYS A 115 31.51 -8.23 25.51
N VAL A 116 30.64 -7.56 26.26
CA VAL A 116 30.68 -7.58 27.74
C VAL A 116 30.52 -8.99 28.28
N ARG A 117 29.59 -9.79 27.71
CA ARG A 117 29.40 -11.20 28.11
C ARG A 117 30.61 -12.06 27.79
N GLU A 118 31.16 -11.96 26.58
CA GLU A 118 32.37 -12.70 26.19
C GLU A 118 33.57 -12.36 27.09
N GLU A 119 33.75 -11.08 27.43
CA GLU A 119 34.81 -10.62 28.33
C GLU A 119 34.60 -11.14 29.75
N PHE A 120 33.37 -11.12 30.24
CA PHE A 120 33.01 -11.66 31.55
C PHE A 120 33.26 -13.18 31.63
N GLU A 121 32.83 -13.95 30.63
CA GLU A 121 33.08 -15.39 30.56
C GLU A 121 34.57 -15.72 30.54
N LYS A 122 35.37 -14.97 29.76
CA LYS A 122 36.84 -15.11 29.73
C LYS A 122 37.47 -14.80 31.09
N ALA A 123 36.96 -13.80 31.81
CA ALA A 123 37.46 -13.45 33.12
C ALA A 123 37.09 -14.53 34.16
N CYS A 124 35.87 -15.06 34.12
CA CYS A 124 35.42 -16.18 34.97
C CYS A 124 36.26 -17.44 34.76
N ALA A 125 36.63 -17.74 33.52
CA ALA A 125 37.48 -18.88 33.19
C ALA A 125 38.94 -18.72 33.68
N LYS A 126 39.44 -17.48 33.79
CA LYS A 126 40.81 -17.19 34.25
C LYS A 126 40.96 -17.26 35.76
N GLU A 127 39.92 -16.89 36.51
CA GLU A 127 39.96 -16.78 37.97
C GLU A 127 38.76 -17.50 38.60
N PRO A 128 38.69 -18.84 38.51
CA PRO A 128 37.50 -19.62 38.87
C PRO A 128 37.20 -19.61 40.38
N GLU A 129 38.21 -19.37 41.22
CA GLU A 129 38.04 -19.23 42.67
C GLU A 129 37.47 -17.87 43.12
N LYS A 130 37.38 -16.87 42.22
CA LYS A 130 36.83 -15.55 42.56
C LYS A 130 35.35 -15.46 42.19
N GLN A 131 34.55 -14.96 43.13
CA GLN A 131 33.18 -14.56 42.83
C GLN A 131 33.18 -13.28 42.00
N MET A 132 32.50 -13.32 40.85
CA MET A 132 32.35 -12.17 39.97
C MET A 132 30.88 -11.91 39.66
N LEU A 133 30.53 -10.64 39.52
CA LEU A 133 29.19 -10.18 39.21
C LEU A 133 29.25 -9.35 37.92
N MET A 134 28.39 -9.67 36.96
CA MET A 134 28.20 -8.88 35.74
C MET A 134 26.95 -8.01 35.90
N VAL A 135 27.07 -6.72 35.59
CA VAL A 135 25.93 -5.82 35.45
C VAL A 135 25.88 -5.36 34.01
N ASP A 136 24.85 -5.80 33.29
CA ASP A 136 24.65 -5.53 31.87
C ASP A 136 23.22 -5.03 31.65
N CYS A 137 23.09 -3.86 31.02
CA CYS A 137 21.79 -3.25 30.69
C CYS A 137 21.46 -3.36 29.19
N SER A 138 22.36 -3.91 28.36
CA SER A 138 22.22 -3.93 26.90
C SER A 138 20.89 -4.54 26.44
N THR A 139 20.47 -5.66 27.05
CA THR A 139 19.21 -6.34 26.68
C THR A 139 17.98 -5.48 27.00
N GLY A 140 17.99 -4.77 28.14
CA GLY A 140 16.92 -3.83 28.48
C GLY A 140 16.86 -2.66 27.52
N ASN A 141 18.03 -2.12 27.14
CA ASN A 141 18.13 -1.04 26.17
C ASN A 141 17.63 -1.47 24.78
N VAL A 142 17.97 -2.68 24.33
CA VAL A 142 17.47 -3.26 23.06
C VAL A 142 15.94 -3.33 23.04
N GLU A 143 15.31 -3.83 24.10
CA GLU A 143 13.85 -3.90 24.16
C GLU A 143 13.21 -2.51 24.23
N CYS A 144 13.87 -1.53 24.85
CA CYS A 144 13.45 -0.12 24.80
C CYS A 144 13.50 0.42 23.36
N MET A 145 14.60 0.22 22.63
CA MET A 145 14.74 0.69 21.24
C MET A 145 13.67 0.07 20.34
N LYS A 146 13.45 -1.24 20.48
CA LYS A 146 12.42 -1.99 19.75
C LYS A 146 11.01 -1.46 20.02
N SER A 147 10.72 -1.06 21.26
CA SER A 147 9.44 -0.44 21.62
C SER A 147 9.28 0.94 20.95
N CYS A 148 10.32 1.76 20.96
CA CYS A 148 10.36 3.05 20.26
C CYS A 148 10.18 2.89 18.73
N MET A 149 10.78 1.85 18.14
CA MET A 149 10.60 1.51 16.72
C MET A 149 9.16 1.13 16.41
N LYS A 150 8.53 0.28 17.22
CA LYS A 150 7.11 -0.09 17.05
C LYS A 150 6.21 1.14 17.07
N ALA A 151 6.42 2.04 18.03
CA ALA A 151 5.68 3.29 18.12
C ALA A 151 5.90 4.19 16.89
N SER A 152 7.15 4.32 16.42
CA SER A 152 7.50 5.11 15.22
C SER A 152 6.85 4.54 13.95
N VAL A 153 6.85 3.21 13.81
CA VAL A 153 6.20 2.52 12.69
C VAL A 153 4.68 2.66 12.75
N LYS A 154 4.08 2.69 13.95
CA LYS A 154 2.64 2.97 14.13
C LYS A 154 2.28 4.35 13.55
N ALA A 155 3.02 5.39 13.94
CA ALA A 155 2.87 6.75 13.38
C ALA A 155 3.05 6.78 11.86
N ALA A 156 4.11 6.13 11.34
CA ALA A 156 4.40 6.10 9.91
C ALA A 156 3.28 5.44 9.10
N LYS A 157 2.73 4.32 9.59
CA LYS A 157 1.59 3.64 8.96
C LYS A 157 0.35 4.55 8.94
N PHE A 158 0.07 5.23 10.06
CA PHE A 158 -1.07 6.13 10.16
C PHE A 158 -0.98 7.29 9.16
N ILE A 159 0.17 7.97 9.08
CA ILE A 159 0.39 9.09 8.15
C ILE A 159 0.37 8.63 6.69
N ARG A 160 0.83 7.41 6.40
CA ARG A 160 0.85 6.88 5.02
C ARG A 160 -0.54 6.51 4.51
N ASP A 161 -1.44 6.10 5.40
CA ASP A 161 -2.79 5.72 5.02
C ASP A 161 -3.60 6.95 4.59
N LYS A 162 -4.07 6.92 3.33
CA LYS A 162 -4.78 8.03 2.70
C LYS A 162 -6.18 8.25 3.27
N GLU A 163 -6.77 7.23 3.91
CA GLU A 163 -8.09 7.35 4.53
C GLU A 163 -8.04 8.05 5.89
N ASN A 164 -6.86 8.11 6.53
CA ASN A 164 -6.71 8.82 7.80
C ASN A 164 -6.66 10.33 7.57
N GLU A 165 -7.56 11.05 8.25
CA GLU A 165 -7.51 12.50 8.34
C GLU A 165 -6.30 12.91 9.19
N VAL A 166 -5.44 13.74 8.60
CA VAL A 166 -4.28 14.33 9.29
C VAL A 166 -4.36 15.83 9.05
N GLU A 167 -4.59 16.58 10.12
CA GLU A 167 -4.75 18.03 10.07
C GLU A 167 -3.40 18.74 10.03
N ASP A 168 -3.38 19.95 9.47
CA ASP A 168 -2.15 20.75 9.31
C ASP A 168 -1.46 21.05 10.65
N TRP A 169 -2.23 21.23 11.73
CA TRP A 169 -1.67 21.47 13.06
C TRP A 169 -0.96 20.23 13.62
N GLN A 170 -1.41 19.01 13.28
CA GLN A 170 -0.75 17.78 13.68
C GLN A 170 0.61 17.66 12.98
N ILE A 171 0.65 17.95 11.69
CA ILE A 171 1.90 18.00 10.92
C ILE A 171 2.85 19.07 11.47
N ALA A 172 2.35 20.27 11.76
CA ALA A 172 3.14 21.34 12.36
C ALA A 172 3.69 20.94 13.73
N GLY A 173 2.89 20.29 14.56
CA GLY A 173 3.30 19.79 15.88
C GLY A 173 4.41 18.76 15.79
N ILE A 174 4.30 17.78 14.89
CA ILE A 174 5.35 16.78 14.66
C ILE A 174 6.64 17.43 14.14
N ASN A 175 6.52 18.37 13.20
CA ASN A 175 7.69 19.10 12.70
C ASN A 175 8.40 19.87 13.82
N ALA A 176 7.65 20.57 14.67
CA ALA A 176 8.21 21.30 15.81
C ALA A 176 8.95 20.37 16.79
N MET A 177 8.42 19.17 17.06
CA MET A 177 9.11 18.17 17.88
C MET A 177 10.46 17.77 17.27
N PHE A 178 10.49 17.46 15.97
CA PHE A 178 11.73 17.12 15.30
C PHE A 178 12.70 18.30 15.16
N ASP A 179 12.20 19.53 15.06
CA ASP A 179 13.05 20.72 15.05
C ASP A 179 13.74 20.89 16.42
N LYS A 180 13.02 20.63 17.52
CA LYS A 180 13.62 20.61 18.86
C LYS A 180 14.66 19.51 19.03
N VAL A 181 14.44 18.32 18.47
CA VAL A 181 15.46 17.25 18.41
C VAL A 181 16.71 17.72 17.66
N ASN A 182 16.53 18.40 16.52
CA ASN A 182 17.64 18.91 15.72
C ASN A 182 18.40 20.03 16.43
N GLU A 183 17.73 20.86 17.24
CA GLU A 183 18.35 21.89 18.09
C GLU A 183 19.12 21.26 19.26
N SER A 184 18.51 20.32 19.97
CA SER A 184 19.09 19.68 21.17
C SER A 184 20.14 18.62 20.85
N LYS A 185 20.21 18.16 19.59
CA LYS A 185 21.04 17.03 19.14
C LYS A 185 20.81 15.75 19.94
N THR A 186 19.62 15.60 20.51
CA THR A 186 19.25 14.47 21.36
C THR A 186 17.89 13.94 20.94
N ILE A 187 17.79 12.62 20.76
CA ILE A 187 16.53 11.95 20.45
C ILE A 187 15.92 11.40 21.75
N PRO A 188 14.76 11.93 22.21
CA PRO A 188 14.06 11.37 23.35
C PRO A 188 13.41 10.02 23.01
N PHE A 189 13.47 9.05 23.92
CA PHE A 189 12.81 7.75 23.76
C PHE A 189 11.27 7.88 23.71
N ASP A 190 10.71 8.93 24.34
CA ASP A 190 9.26 9.20 24.31
C ASP A 190 8.79 9.89 23.03
N LEU A 191 9.70 10.36 22.16
CA LEU A 191 9.33 11.09 20.95
C LEU A 191 8.33 10.34 20.05
N PRO A 192 8.50 9.04 19.76
CA PRO A 192 7.52 8.28 18.98
C PRO A 192 6.13 8.24 19.62
N TYR A 193 6.07 8.16 20.95
CA TYR A 193 4.82 8.12 21.71
C TYR A 193 4.16 9.50 21.73
N ALA A 194 4.94 10.57 21.85
CA ALA A 194 4.43 11.93 21.73
C ALA A 194 3.88 12.22 20.32
N ILE A 195 4.54 11.70 19.27
CA ILE A 195 4.02 11.77 17.88
C ILE A 195 2.69 11.00 17.78
N ASN A 196 2.60 9.79 18.33
CA ASN A 196 1.34 9.04 18.36
C ASN A 196 0.24 9.83 19.10
N GLY A 197 0.58 10.51 20.19
CA GLY A 197 -0.34 11.39 20.92
C GLY A 197 -0.87 12.55 20.07
N ILE A 198 -0.01 13.23 19.30
CA ILE A 198 -0.44 14.29 18.36
C ILE A 198 -1.38 13.73 17.29
N LEU A 199 -1.07 12.55 16.78
CA LEU A 199 -1.88 11.87 15.77
C LEU A 199 -3.17 11.26 16.32
N LEU A 200 -3.44 11.43 17.62
CA LEU A 200 -4.60 10.85 18.32
C LEU A 200 -4.68 9.33 18.14
N ILE A 201 -3.53 8.67 18.00
CA ILE A 201 -3.42 7.23 17.91
C ILE A 201 -3.54 6.67 19.33
N LEU A 202 -4.75 6.28 19.71
CA LEU A 202 -5.00 5.66 21.00
C LEU A 202 -4.30 4.29 21.07
N GLU A 203 -3.79 3.94 22.24
CA GLU A 203 -3.42 2.55 22.52
C GLU A 203 -4.70 1.76 22.71
N ASP A 204 -4.78 0.59 22.08
CA ASP A 204 -5.79 -0.39 22.47
C ASP A 204 -5.45 -0.75 23.92
N ASN A 205 -6.32 -0.39 24.85
CA ASN A 205 -6.20 -0.85 26.23
C ASN A 205 -6.45 -2.36 26.20
N ASP A 206 -5.37 -3.14 26.15
CA ASP A 206 -5.39 -4.58 26.45
C ASP A 206 -5.74 -4.81 27.93
#